data_AF-A0A353Z0D5-F1
#
_entry.id   AF-A0A353Z0D5-F1
#
_cell.length_a   1.000
_cell.length_b   1.000
_cell.length_c   1.000
_cell.angle_alpha   90.00
_cell.angle_beta   90.00
_cell.angle_gamma   90.00
#
_symmetry.space_group_name_H-M   'P 1'
#
loop_
_entity.id
_entity.type
_entity.pdbx_description
1 polymer ?
#
loop_
_entity_poly.entity_id
_entity_poly.type
_entity_poly.pdbx_seq_one_letter_code
_entity_poly.pdbx_strand_id
1 'polypeptide(L)' 'MIKSALQLAREAYEPKLPGSLKGAVKIVEGKKTESIADQADIEKLFPNTYGMPLLTFEPGEKKDFPVISVGVILS' A
#
# COMPACT_ATOMS: atom_id res chain seq x y z
N MET A 1 20.26 16.22 21.83
CA MET A 1 19.88 17.46 21.12
C MET A 1 18.63 18.01 21.77
N ILE A 2 18.58 19.30 22.10
CA ILE A 2 17.37 19.92 22.66
C ILE A 2 16.41 20.19 21.50
N LYS A 3 15.20 19.64 21.54
CA LYS A 3 14.16 19.89 20.53
C LYS A 3 13.58 21.29 20.73
N SER A 4 13.35 22.03 19.65
CA SER A 4 12.67 23.33 19.71
C SER A 4 11.17 23.15 20.00
N ALA A 5 10.51 24.20 20.51
CA ALA A 5 9.07 24.18 20.75
C ALA A 5 8.26 23.83 19.49
N LEU A 6 8.72 24.27 18.31
CA LEU A 6 8.08 23.95 17.03
C LEU A 6 8.23 22.48 16.65
N GLN A 7 9.39 21.88 16.93
CA GLN A 7 9.62 20.45 16.68
C GLN A 7 8.69 19.59 17.54
N LEU A 8 8.53 19.95 18.82
CA LEU A 8 7.59 19.27 19.72
C LEU A 8 6.14 19.39 19.22
N ALA A 9 5.73 20.58 18.80
CA ALA A 9 4.38 20.78 18.25
C ALA A 9 4.14 19.98 16.96
N ARG A 10 5.15 19.86 16.10
CA ARG A 10 5.02 19.12 14.83
C ARG A 10 5.02 17.61 15.02
N GLU A 11 5.79 17.10 15.97
CA GLU A 11 5.86 15.66 16.28
C GLU A 11 4.55 15.13 16.88
N ALA A 12 3.77 15.98 17.55
CA ALA A 12 2.46 15.64 18.09
C ALA A 12 1.33 15.56 17.03
N TYR A 13 1.61 15.94 15.78
CA TYR A 13 0.60 15.91 14.72
C TYR A 13 0.33 14.47 14.25
N GLU A 14 -0.92 14.03 14.35
CA GLU A 14 -1.39 12.76 13.80
C GLU A 14 -1.78 12.91 12.32
N PRO A 15 -1.11 12.23 11.38
CA PRO A 15 -1.49 12.26 9.97
C PRO A 15 -2.90 11.70 9.74
N LYS A 16 -3.68 12.40 8.90
CA LYS A 16 -5.03 11.97 8.55
C LYS A 16 -4.96 10.77 7.60
N LEU A 17 -5.43 9.62 8.08
CA LEU A 17 -5.55 8.41 7.27
C LEU A 17 -6.92 8.32 6.57
N PRO A 18 -6.99 7.73 5.35
CA PRO A 18 -8.25 7.34 4.72
C PRO A 18 -9.08 6.43 5.65
N GLY A 19 -10.41 6.57 5.61
CA GLY A 19 -11.30 5.74 6.43
C GLY A 19 -11.15 4.24 6.17
N SER A 20 -10.81 3.87 4.93
CA SER A 20 -10.54 2.49 4.52
C SER A 20 -9.32 1.86 5.19
N LEU A 21 -8.42 2.63 5.82
CA LEU A 21 -7.20 2.11 6.47
C LEU A 21 -7.24 2.19 8.01
N LYS A 22 -8.35 2.64 8.59
CA LYS A 22 -8.49 2.83 10.06
C LYS A 22 -8.92 1.56 10.81
N GLY A 23 -8.90 0.39 10.16
CA GLY A 23 -9.36 -0.85 10.75
C GLY A 23 -8.98 -2.06 9.90
N ALA A 24 -9.65 -3.19 10.16
CA ALA A 24 -9.48 -4.38 9.35
C ALA A 24 -10.04 -4.16 7.94
N VAL A 25 -9.32 -4.65 6.94
CA VAL A 25 -9.65 -4.44 5.53
C VAL A 25 -9.87 -5.76 4.81
N LYS A 26 -10.81 -5.74 3.87
CA LYS A 26 -11.04 -6.77 2.89
C LYS A 26 -10.55 -6.27 1.53
N ILE A 27 -9.91 -7.16 0.78
CA ILE A 27 -9.45 -6.89 -0.58
C ILE A 27 -10.58 -7.23 -1.55
N VAL A 28 -10.87 -6.32 -2.47
CA VAL A 28 -11.77 -6.52 -3.60
C VAL A 28 -10.95 -6.40 -4.89
N GLU A 29 -10.93 -7.49 -5.65
CA GLU A 29 -10.26 -7.56 -6.95
C GLU A 29 -11.13 -6.96 -8.04
N GLY A 30 -10.57 -6.01 -8.78
CA GLY A 30 -11.18 -5.34 -9.91
C GLY A 30 -10.71 -5.91 -11.26
N LYS A 31 -10.70 -5.05 -12.28
CA LYS A 31 -10.27 -5.43 -13.63
C LYS A 31 -8.77 -5.70 -13.67
N LYS A 32 -8.36 -6.65 -14.52
CA LYS A 32 -6.96 -6.87 -14.89
C LYS A 32 -6.41 -5.62 -15.58
N THR A 33 -5.15 -5.31 -15.29
CA THR A 33 -4.43 -4.21 -15.91
C THR A 33 -3.78 -4.65 -17.22
N GLU A 34 -3.36 -3.68 -18.04
CA GLU A 34 -2.60 -3.90 -19.26
C GLU A 34 -1.57 -2.79 -19.41
N SER A 35 -0.47 -3.04 -20.12
CA SER A 35 0.48 -1.97 -20.42
C SER A 35 -0.10 -0.99 -21.44
N ILE A 36 0.36 0.26 -21.36
CA ILE A 36 -0.07 1.33 -22.27
C ILE A 36 0.38 1.01 -23.72
N ALA A 37 1.54 0.38 -23.89
CA ALA A 37 2.08 -0.06 -25.17
C ALA A 37 2.83 -1.40 -25.02
N ASP A 38 3.16 -2.03 -26.16
CA ASP A 38 4.01 -3.23 -26.25
C ASP A 38 3.53 -4.42 -25.42
N GLN A 39 2.21 -4.65 -25.39
CA GLN A 39 1.56 -5.64 -24.53
C GLN A 39 2.19 -7.04 -24.66
N ALA A 40 2.45 -7.48 -25.90
CA ALA A 40 2.99 -8.81 -26.16
C ALA A 40 4.45 -9.00 -25.69
N ASP A 41 5.26 -7.94 -25.73
CA ASP A 41 6.66 -8.02 -25.32
C ASP A 41 6.81 -7.81 -23.81
N ILE A 42 6.02 -6.91 -23.23
CA ILE A 42 5.96 -6.72 -21.78
C ILE A 42 5.40 -7.98 -21.08
N GLU A 43 4.40 -8.64 -21.65
CA GLU A 43 3.88 -9.90 -21.12
C GLU A 43 4.97 -11.00 -21.09
N LYS A 44 5.82 -11.08 -22.12
CA LYS A 44 6.96 -12.02 -22.14
C LYS A 44 8.03 -11.67 -21.11
N LEU A 45 8.28 -10.38 -20.88
CA LEU A 45 9.27 -9.93 -19.88
C LEU A 45 8.80 -10.18 -18.44
N PHE A 46 7.48 -10.11 -18.19
CA PHE A 46 6.90 -10.20 -16.85
C PHE A 46 5.82 -11.30 -16.73
N PRO A 47 6.18 -12.58 -16.95
CA PRO A 47 5.20 -13.67 -17.04
C PRO A 47 4.42 -13.92 -15.74
N ASN A 48 4.97 -13.51 -14.59
CA ASN A 48 4.36 -13.76 -13.27
C ASN A 48 3.56 -12.57 -12.73
N THR A 49 3.73 -11.38 -13.30
CA THR A 49 3.20 -10.12 -12.74
C THR A 49 2.46 -9.26 -13.74
N TYR A 50 2.51 -9.59 -15.03
CA TYR A 50 1.74 -8.89 -16.05
C TYR A 50 0.24 -9.12 -15.85
N GLY A 51 -0.54 -8.04 -15.96
CA GLY A 51 -2.00 -8.09 -15.91
C GLY A 51 -2.63 -8.38 -14.55
N MET A 52 -1.91 -8.11 -13.45
CA MET A 52 -2.49 -8.18 -12.09
C MET A 52 -3.72 -7.27 -11.95
N PRO A 53 -4.71 -7.65 -11.13
CA PRO A 53 -5.93 -6.88 -10.95
C PRO A 53 -5.71 -5.62 -10.12
N LEU A 54 -6.52 -4.60 -10.37
CA LEU A 54 -6.64 -3.47 -9.46
C LEU A 54 -7.27 -3.92 -8.14
N LEU A 55 -6.71 -3.47 -7.00
CA LEU A 55 -7.22 -3.82 -5.68
C LEU A 55 -7.92 -2.61 -5.04
N THR A 56 -9.07 -2.86 -4.42
CA THR A 56 -9.78 -1.89 -3.59
C THR A 56 -9.88 -2.42 -2.15
N PHE A 57 -9.75 -1.53 -1.17
CA PHE A 57 -9.90 -1.86 0.24
C PHE A 57 -11.27 -1.45 0.75
N GLU A 58 -12.01 -2.43 1.27
CA GLU A 58 -13.29 -2.24 1.96
C GLU A 58 -13.18 -2.62 3.43
N PRO A 59 -14.08 -2.15 4.31
CA PRO A 59 -14.14 -2.63 5.69
C PRO A 59 -14.28 -4.15 5.74
N GLY A 60 -13.41 -4.79 6.52
CA GLY A 60 -13.34 -6.24 6.63
C GLY A 60 -13.34 -6.72 8.07
N GLU A 61 -13.23 -8.04 8.22
CA GLU A 61 -13.11 -8.69 9.53
C GLU A 61 -11.67 -8.67 10.02
N LYS A 62 -11.50 -8.48 11.33
CA LYS A 62 -10.17 -8.50 11.96
C LYS A 62 -9.58 -9.91 11.87
N LYS A 63 -8.38 -9.99 11.33
CA LYS A 63 -7.57 -11.22 11.28
C LYS A 63 -6.27 -10.97 12.03
N ASP A 64 -5.84 -11.97 12.79
CA ASP A 64 -4.55 -11.96 13.43
C ASP A 64 -3.50 -12.45 12.44
N PHE A 65 -2.51 -11.60 12.18
CA PHE A 65 -1.37 -11.92 11.33
C PHE A 65 -0.14 -12.13 12.20
N PRO A 66 0.78 -13.03 11.80
CA PRO A 66 2.04 -13.19 12.50
C PRO A 66 2.87 -11.91 12.45
N VAL A 67 3.82 -11.77 13.40
CA VAL A 67 4.80 -10.69 13.36
C VAL A 67 5.63 -10.83 12.08
N ILE A 68 5.78 -9.72 11.35
CA ILE A 68 6.55 -9.66 10.10
C ILE A 68 7.76 -8.75 10.24
N SER A 69 8.87 -9.13 9.59
CA SER A 69 10.05 -8.29 9.43
C SER A 69 9.96 -7.55 8.09
N VAL A 70 10.10 -6.23 8.10
CA VAL A 70 10.00 -5.38 6.91
C VAL A 70 11.30 -4.63 6.68
N GLY A 71 11.85 -4.71 5.46
CA GLY A 71 12.98 -3.89 5.02
C GLY A 71 12.48 -2.63 4.30
N VAL A 72 13.01 -1.47 4.66
CA VAL A 72 12.66 -0.18 4.04
C VAL A 72 13.91 0.44 3.45
N ILE A 73 13.87 0.79 2.16
CA ILE A 73 14.95 1.48 1.42
C ILE A 73 14.44 2.86 1.01
N LEU A 74 15.21 3.90 1.32
CA LEU A 74 14.99 5.25 0.80
C LEU A 74 15.97 5.45 -0.38
N SER A 75 15.47 5.27 -1.61
CA SER A 75 16.23 5.41 -2.86
C SER A 75 16.05 6.77 -3.52
#